data_AF-A0A9P0MQ97-F1
#
_entry.id   AF-A0A9P0MQ97-F1
#
_cell.length_a   1.000
_cell.length_b   1.000
_cell.length_c   1.000
_cell.angle_alpha   90.00
_cell.angle_beta   90.00
_cell.angle_gamma   90.00
#
_symmetry.space_group_name_H-M   'P 1'
#
loop_
_entity.id
_entity.type
_entity.pdbx_description
1 polymer ?
#
loop_
_entity_poly.entity_id
_entity_poly.type
_entity_poly.pdbx_seq_one_letter_code
_entity_poly.pdbx_strand_id
1 'polypeptide(L)'
;MDVDIDSSIPKIEENENADKHPKDHLLGILDQVEAHVERLRKDTLLLEEKKDSLFTTLDAIRNSELLSGLLETDRDDIQRYIDRVTMRCMTIEILVRTNRDQAQEESLFQVNRLIDQLVVSFKQDPSSTRVRCQAYLAACSPHPEVPTDKAFEIALLGCALDDQKKIKKRLHGLLNYLEQDGKIVPLSD
;
A
#
# COMPACT_ATOMS: atom_id res chain seq x y z
N MET A 1 3.09 8.08 -24.30
CA MET A 1 4.31 7.40 -23.86
C MET A 1 4.03 5.93 -24.01
N ASP A 2 4.39 5.39 -25.17
CA ASP A 2 4.31 3.96 -25.42
C ASP A 2 5.32 3.28 -24.50
N VAL A 3 4.83 2.39 -23.64
CA VAL A 3 5.69 1.52 -22.86
C VAL A 3 6.15 0.46 -23.84
N ASP A 4 7.37 0.62 -24.35
CA ASP A 4 7.98 -0.29 -25.30
C ASP A 4 8.39 -1.57 -24.55
N ILE A 5 7.43 -2.50 -24.41
CA ILE A 5 7.57 -3.73 -23.61
C ILE A 5 8.56 -4.73 -24.26
N ASP A 6 8.79 -4.63 -25.58
CA ASP A 6 9.48 -5.65 -26.37
C ASP A 6 11.02 -5.55 -26.34
N SER A 7 11.58 -4.38 -26.00
CA SER A 7 13.03 -4.17 -25.93
C SER A 7 13.67 -4.50 -24.58
N SER A 8 12.86 -4.85 -23.57
CA SER A 8 13.30 -4.95 -22.17
C SER A 8 13.34 -6.38 -21.61
N ILE A 9 13.24 -7.43 -22.43
CA ILE A 9 13.39 -8.80 -21.91
C ILE A 9 14.84 -9.25 -22.17
N PRO A 10 15.63 -9.60 -21.13
CA PRO A 10 16.99 -10.11 -21.33
C PRO A 10 16.94 -11.36 -22.21
N LYS A 11 17.62 -11.32 -23.36
CA LYS A 11 17.74 -12.45 -24.28
C LYS A 11 19.09 -13.11 -24.09
N ILE A 12 19.12 -14.44 -24.18
CA ILE A 12 20.38 -15.18 -24.23
C ILE A 12 20.91 -15.03 -25.65
N GLU A 13 21.76 -14.02 -25.89
CA GLU A 13 22.50 -13.93 -27.14
C GLU A 13 23.74 -14.83 -27.02
N GLU A 14 23.74 -15.93 -27.77
CA GLU A 14 24.79 -16.97 -27.68
C GLU A 14 26.18 -16.52 -28.18
N ASN A 15 26.34 -15.25 -28.61
CA ASN A 15 27.49 -14.87 -29.45
C ASN A 15 28.26 -13.59 -29.05
N GLU A 16 28.01 -12.97 -27.88
CA GLU A 16 28.66 -11.69 -27.52
C GLU A 16 29.85 -11.76 -26.54
N ASN A 17 30.25 -12.92 -26.00
CA ASN A 17 31.43 -12.99 -25.13
C ASN A 17 32.18 -14.32 -25.26
N ALA A 18 33.03 -14.45 -26.29
CA ALA A 18 33.95 -15.58 -26.43
C ALA A 18 35.04 -15.65 -25.32
N ASP A 19 35.17 -14.59 -24.50
CA ASP A 19 36.25 -14.45 -23.49
C ASP A 19 35.81 -14.59 -22.02
N LYS A 20 34.50 -14.76 -21.72
CA LYS A 20 34.02 -14.94 -20.33
C LYS A 20 33.70 -16.40 -20.05
N HIS A 21 34.04 -16.86 -18.85
CA HIS A 21 33.65 -18.20 -18.41
C HIS A 21 32.12 -18.35 -18.48
N PRO A 22 31.55 -19.43 -19.04
CA PRO A 22 30.11 -19.57 -19.27
C PRO A 22 29.25 -19.32 -18.03
N LYS A 23 29.75 -19.68 -16.84
CA LYS A 23 29.12 -19.37 -15.55
C LYS A 23 28.91 -17.88 -15.33
N ASP A 24 29.91 -17.04 -15.59
CA ASP A 24 29.85 -15.60 -15.34
C ASP A 24 28.92 -14.92 -16.33
N HIS A 25 28.85 -15.43 -17.56
CA HIS A 25 27.87 -15.01 -18.55
C HIS A 25 26.44 -15.29 -18.08
N LEU A 26 26.18 -16.51 -17.60
CA LEU A 26 24.85 -16.90 -17.08
C LEU A 26 24.45 -16.11 -15.83
N LEU A 27 25.38 -15.87 -14.89
CA LEU A 27 25.13 -15.02 -13.72
C LEU A 27 24.76 -13.59 -14.14
N GLY A 28 25.47 -13.02 -15.10
CA GLY A 28 25.14 -11.68 -15.61
C GLY A 28 23.76 -11.59 -16.25
N ILE A 29 23.29 -12.66 -16.92
CA ILE A 29 21.92 -12.73 -17.44
C ILE A 29 20.91 -12.83 -16.30
N LEU A 30 21.19 -13.65 -15.27
CA LEU A 30 20.31 -13.78 -14.10
C LEU A 30 20.15 -12.45 -13.35
N ASP A 31 21.24 -11.70 -13.17
CA ASP A 31 21.21 -10.37 -12.55
C ASP A 31 20.33 -9.40 -13.36
N GLN A 32 20.40 -9.47 -14.70
CA GLN A 32 19.52 -8.67 -15.56
C GLN A 32 18.06 -9.08 -15.46
N VAL A 33 17.76 -10.39 -15.36
CA VAL A 33 16.39 -10.89 -15.14
C VAL A 33 15.86 -10.42 -13.80
N GLU A 34 16.65 -10.50 -12.73
CA GLU A 34 16.27 -10.02 -11.40
C GLU A 34 15.96 -8.51 -11.41
N ALA A 35 16.80 -7.71 -12.06
CA ALA A 35 16.56 -6.28 -12.21
C ALA A 35 15.25 -5.98 -12.98
N HIS A 36 14.90 -6.79 -13.98
CA HIS A 36 13.63 -6.66 -14.70
C HIS A 36 12.43 -7.07 -13.84
N VAL A 37 12.55 -8.13 -13.04
CA VAL A 37 11.52 -8.53 -12.09
C VAL A 37 11.25 -7.40 -11.10
N GLU A 38 12.28 -6.77 -10.54
CA GLU A 38 12.09 -5.67 -9.58
C GLU A 38 11.47 -4.43 -10.23
N ARG A 39 11.83 -4.12 -11.49
CA ARG A 39 11.16 -3.06 -12.25
C ARG A 39 9.69 -3.38 -12.48
N LEU A 40 9.37 -4.60 -12.90
CA LEU A 40 7.98 -5.04 -13.12
C LEU A 40 7.16 -4.95 -11.83
N ARG A 41 7.74 -5.34 -10.68
CA ARG A 41 7.09 -5.18 -9.37
C ARG A 41 6.78 -3.72 -9.08
N LYS A 42 7.75 -2.82 -9.26
CA LYS A 42 7.58 -1.38 -9.05
C LYS A 42 6.51 -0.77 -9.96
N ASP A 43 6.53 -1.12 -11.25
CA ASP A 43 5.56 -0.62 -12.23
C ASP A 43 4.15 -1.14 -11.94
N THR A 44 4.05 -2.39 -11.48
CA THR A 44 2.77 -2.99 -11.07
C THR A 44 2.20 -2.30 -9.84
N LEU A 45 3.03 -1.97 -8.84
CA LEU A 45 2.60 -1.17 -7.68
C LEU A 45 2.12 0.22 -8.09
N LEU A 46 2.77 0.86 -9.07
CA LEU A 46 2.31 2.14 -9.60
C LEU A 46 0.94 2.01 -10.31
N LEU A 47 0.69 0.90 -11.02
CA LEU A 47 -0.62 0.63 -11.60
C LEU A 47 -1.69 0.41 -10.52
N GLU A 48 -1.33 -0.24 -9.41
CA GLU A 48 -2.21 -0.38 -8.24
C GLU A 48 -2.60 0.99 -7.66
N GLU A 49 -1.64 1.89 -7.43
CA GLU A 49 -1.91 3.25 -6.95
C GLU A 49 -2.76 4.08 -7.92
N LYS A 50 -2.54 3.93 -9.23
CA LYS A 50 -3.37 4.58 -10.25
C LYS A 50 -4.80 4.07 -10.20
N LYS A 51 -5.00 2.77 -10.01
CA LYS A 51 -6.32 2.16 -9.83
C LYS A 51 -7.01 2.72 -8.57
N ASP A 52 -6.31 2.79 -7.45
CA ASP A 52 -6.85 3.39 -6.21
C ASP A 52 -7.24 4.87 -6.38
N SER A 53 -6.47 5.63 -7.17
CA SER A 53 -6.77 7.03 -7.47
C SER A 53 -8.06 7.20 -8.28
N LEU A 54 -8.36 6.25 -9.17
CA LEU A 54 -9.64 6.23 -9.90
C LEU A 54 -10.80 6.05 -8.93
N PHE A 55 -10.71 5.10 -7.98
CA PHE A 55 -11.74 4.90 -6.97
C PHE A 55 -11.91 6.13 -6.06
N THR A 56 -10.79 6.74 -5.65
CA THR A 56 -10.82 7.99 -4.86
C THR A 56 -11.56 9.10 -5.60
N THR A 57 -11.34 9.22 -6.91
CA THR A 57 -12.03 10.22 -7.74
C THR A 57 -13.52 9.92 -7.86
N LEU A 58 -13.90 8.65 -8.08
CA LEU A 58 -15.29 8.22 -8.15
C LEU A 58 -16.04 8.47 -6.85
N ASP A 59 -15.39 8.23 -5.71
CA ASP A 59 -15.94 8.51 -4.39
C ASP A 59 -16.09 10.03 -4.14
N ALA A 60 -15.08 10.83 -4.51
CA ALA A 60 -15.17 12.28 -4.42
C ALA A 60 -16.32 12.86 -5.25
N ILE A 61 -16.58 12.31 -6.44
CA ILE A 61 -17.74 12.71 -7.26
C ILE A 61 -19.04 12.31 -6.56
N ARG A 62 -19.13 11.07 -6.05
CA ARG A 62 -20.33 10.54 -5.36
C ARG A 62 -20.70 11.37 -4.13
N ASN A 63 -19.72 11.90 -3.42
CA ASN A 63 -19.90 12.70 -2.21
C ASN A 63 -19.88 14.21 -2.49
N SER A 64 -19.88 14.63 -3.75
CA SER A 64 -19.81 16.04 -4.12
C SER A 64 -21.12 16.78 -3.83
N GLU A 65 -21.03 17.94 -3.19
CA GLU A 65 -22.17 18.85 -2.98
C GLU A 65 -22.80 19.30 -4.31
N LEU A 66 -22.06 19.22 -5.43
CA LEU A 66 -22.59 19.52 -6.76
C LEU A 66 -23.78 18.62 -7.12
N LEU A 67 -23.81 17.37 -6.61
CA LEU A 67 -24.93 16.45 -6.85
C LEU A 67 -26.20 16.88 -6.11
N SER A 68 -26.07 17.60 -4.99
CA SER A 68 -27.23 18.06 -4.20
C SER A 68 -28.02 19.17 -4.90
N GLY A 69 -27.36 19.93 -5.78
CA GLY A 69 -27.99 21.00 -6.55
C GLY A 69 -28.66 20.54 -7.85
N LEU A 70 -28.60 19.24 -8.17
CA LEU A 70 -29.16 18.69 -9.40
C LEU A 70 -30.62 18.25 -9.22
N LEU A 71 -31.35 18.20 -10.34
CA LEU A 71 -32.63 17.51 -10.40
C LEU A 71 -32.43 16.02 -10.12
N GLU A 72 -33.45 15.40 -9.55
CA GLU A 72 -33.45 13.98 -9.20
C GLU A 72 -33.10 13.09 -10.40
N THR A 73 -33.65 13.38 -11.58
CA THR A 73 -33.36 12.64 -12.81
C THR A 73 -31.89 12.71 -13.22
N ASP A 74 -31.28 13.91 -13.16
CA ASP A 74 -29.88 14.11 -13.54
C ASP A 74 -28.94 13.45 -12.54
N ARG A 75 -29.29 13.52 -11.25
CA ARG A 75 -28.56 12.84 -10.17
C ARG A 75 -28.58 11.33 -10.37
N ASP A 76 -29.73 10.74 -10.69
CA ASP A 76 -29.87 9.31 -10.91
C ASP A 76 -29.06 8.84 -12.14
N ASP A 77 -29.06 9.62 -13.21
CA ASP A 77 -28.28 9.32 -14.42
C ASP A 77 -26.77 9.38 -14.14
N ILE A 78 -26.31 10.38 -13.39
CA ILE A 78 -24.92 10.46 -12.96
C ILE A 78 -24.56 9.30 -12.04
N GLN A 79 -25.42 8.95 -11.08
CA GLN A 79 -25.19 7.86 -10.15
C GLN A 79 -25.02 6.52 -10.88
N ARG A 80 -25.91 6.23 -11.85
CA ARG A 80 -25.79 5.05 -12.72
C ARG A 80 -24.49 5.05 -13.52
N TYR A 81 -24.02 6.22 -13.96
CA TYR A 81 -22.75 6.31 -14.67
C TYR A 81 -21.55 6.04 -13.77
N ILE A 82 -21.54 6.59 -12.55
CA ILE A 82 -20.52 6.29 -11.53
C ILE A 82 -20.46 4.80 -11.26
N ASP A 83 -21.61 4.14 -11.06
CA ASP A 83 -21.66 2.70 -10.77
C ASP A 83 -21.13 1.87 -11.94
N ARG A 84 -21.47 2.26 -13.18
CA ARG A 84 -20.92 1.62 -14.39
C ARG A 84 -19.40 1.76 -14.48
N VAL A 85 -18.84 2.94 -14.21
CA VAL A 85 -17.39 3.16 -14.24
C VAL A 85 -16.70 2.40 -13.10
N THR A 86 -17.30 2.41 -11.90
CA THR A 86 -16.84 1.63 -10.74
C THR A 86 -16.71 0.15 -11.10
N MET A 87 -17.74 -0.42 -11.72
CA MET A 87 -17.76 -1.83 -12.12
C MET A 87 -16.67 -2.14 -13.16
N ARG A 88 -16.36 -1.20 -14.06
CA ARG A 88 -15.24 -1.33 -15.02
C ARG A 88 -13.87 -1.25 -14.33
N CYS A 89 -13.70 -0.38 -13.34
CA CYS A 89 -12.47 -0.35 -12.55
C CYS A 89 -12.24 -1.66 -11.78
N MET A 90 -13.32 -2.31 -11.33
CA MET A 90 -13.26 -3.60 -10.63
C MET A 90 -12.78 -4.76 -11.50
N THR A 91 -12.88 -4.68 -12.83
CA THR A 91 -12.38 -5.74 -13.72
C THR A 91 -10.85 -5.76 -13.86
N ILE A 92 -10.16 -4.76 -13.31
CA ILE A 92 -8.69 -4.66 -13.36
C ILE A 92 -8.13 -5.36 -12.13
N GLU A 93 -7.54 -6.54 -12.28
CA GLU A 93 -6.87 -7.27 -11.20
C GLU A 93 -5.36 -7.03 -11.24
N ILE A 94 -4.80 -6.59 -10.11
CA ILE A 94 -3.36 -6.30 -9.95
C ILE A 94 -2.91 -7.01 -8.68
N LEU A 95 -1.83 -7.80 -8.76
CA LEU A 95 -1.32 -8.57 -7.63
C LEU A 95 0.21 -8.59 -7.60
N VAL A 96 0.80 -8.00 -6.56
CA VAL A 96 2.22 -8.16 -6.23
C VAL A 96 2.36 -8.84 -4.88
N ARG A 97 2.92 -10.05 -4.87
CA ARG A 97 3.15 -10.80 -3.63
C ARG A 97 4.49 -10.41 -3.01
N THR A 98 4.51 -10.30 -1.69
CA THR A 98 5.74 -10.22 -0.90
C THR A 98 6.17 -11.65 -0.60
N ASN A 99 7.36 -12.04 -1.06
CA ASN A 99 7.96 -13.33 -0.70
C ASN A 99 8.48 -13.21 0.73
N ARG A 100 8.10 -14.16 1.59
CA ARG A 100 8.47 -14.17 3.01
C ARG A 100 9.03 -15.52 3.38
N ASP A 101 10.03 -15.50 4.26
CA ASP A 101 10.38 -16.69 5.03
C ASP A 101 9.51 -16.83 6.29
N GLN A 102 9.67 -17.95 6.98
CA GLN A 102 8.92 -18.26 8.20
C GLN A 102 9.10 -17.19 9.31
N ALA A 103 10.32 -16.66 9.47
CA ALA A 103 10.61 -15.67 10.51
C ALA A 103 9.95 -14.32 10.19
N GLN A 104 9.92 -13.95 8.91
CA GLN A 104 9.22 -12.76 8.42
C GLN A 104 7.70 -12.89 8.58
N GLU A 105 7.12 -14.08 8.35
CA GLU A 105 5.70 -14.33 8.60
C GLU A 105 5.33 -14.21 10.08
N GLU A 106 6.15 -14.77 10.97
CA GLU A 106 5.96 -14.66 12.43
C GLU A 106 6.07 -13.21 12.90
N SER A 107 7.04 -12.46 12.37
CA SER A 107 7.22 -11.03 12.66
C SER A 107 6.01 -10.22 12.20
N LEU A 108 5.52 -10.47 10.99
CA LEU A 108 4.32 -9.80 10.45
C LEU A 108 3.07 -10.13 11.28
N PHE A 109 2.92 -11.39 11.71
CA PHE A 109 1.83 -11.78 12.60
C PHE A 109 1.88 -11.01 13.93
N GLN A 110 3.06 -10.87 14.54
CA GLN A 110 3.23 -10.09 15.77
C GLN A 110 2.87 -8.62 15.56
N VAL A 111 3.33 -7.99 14.47
CA VAL A 111 2.97 -6.60 14.13
C VAL A 111 1.45 -6.44 14.00
N ASN A 112 0.79 -7.34 13.25
CA ASN A 112 -0.65 -7.27 13.07
C ASN A 112 -1.41 -7.39 14.40
N ARG A 113 -0.99 -8.32 15.27
CA ARG A 113 -1.56 -8.47 16.61
C ARG A 113 -1.42 -7.20 17.46
N LEU A 114 -0.27 -6.53 17.40
CA LEU A 114 -0.05 -5.26 18.11
C LEU A 114 -0.95 -4.12 17.59
N ILE A 115 -1.20 -4.08 16.28
CA ILE A 115 -2.12 -3.10 15.67
C ILE A 115 -3.57 -3.44 16.04
N ASP A 116 -3.96 -4.70 16.05
CA ASP A 116 -5.33 -5.09 16.38
C ASP A 116 -5.63 -4.78 17.86
N GLN A 117 -4.67 -4.99 18.76
CA GLN A 117 -4.78 -4.56 20.17
C GLN A 117 -4.94 -3.05 20.30
N LEU A 118 -4.26 -2.26 19.46
CA LEU A 118 -4.39 -0.81 19.43
C LEU A 118 -5.82 -0.40 19.07
N VAL A 119 -6.40 -1.02 18.03
CA VAL A 119 -7.79 -0.77 17.59
C VAL A 119 -8.79 -1.13 18.69
N VAL A 120 -8.60 -2.27 19.36
CA VAL A 120 -9.48 -2.70 20.48
C VAL A 120 -9.42 -1.72 21.66
N SER A 121 -8.21 -1.22 21.98
CA SER A 121 -7.97 -0.32 23.11
C SER A 121 -8.58 1.07 22.90
N PHE A 122 -8.79 1.48 21.64
CA PHE A 122 -9.32 2.81 21.30
C PHE A 122 -10.66 3.12 21.98
N LYS A 123 -11.56 2.13 22.09
CA LYS A 123 -12.88 2.33 22.74
C LYS A 123 -12.79 2.59 24.24
N GLN A 124 -11.70 2.17 24.88
CA GLN A 124 -11.51 2.30 26.33
C GLN A 124 -10.72 3.54 26.69
N ASP A 125 -9.65 3.83 25.93
CA ASP A 125 -8.78 4.98 26.15
C ASP A 125 -8.27 5.54 24.81
N PRO A 126 -9.03 6.47 24.18
CA PRO A 126 -8.65 7.09 22.92
C PRO A 126 -7.32 7.85 22.97
N SER A 127 -7.06 8.56 24.07
CA SER A 127 -5.88 9.42 24.19
C SER A 127 -4.60 8.59 24.29
N SER A 128 -4.57 7.57 25.16
CA SER A 128 -3.42 6.67 25.27
C SER A 128 -3.20 5.88 23.97
N THR A 129 -4.28 5.44 23.33
CA THR A 129 -4.20 4.73 22.04
C THR A 129 -3.59 5.60 20.94
N ARG A 130 -3.92 6.89 20.87
CA ARG A 130 -3.29 7.83 19.91
C ARG A 130 -1.79 7.96 20.15
N VAL A 131 -1.37 8.16 21.40
CA VAL A 131 0.06 8.26 21.76
C VAL A 131 0.81 6.97 21.38
N ARG A 132 0.20 5.81 21.62
CA ARG A 132 0.80 4.52 21.24
C ARG A 132 0.88 4.33 19.72
N CYS A 133 -0.14 4.78 18.98
CA CYS A 133 -0.12 4.79 17.52
C CYS A 133 1.02 5.68 16.98
N GLN A 134 1.25 6.83 17.60
CA GLN A 134 2.38 7.72 17.27
C GLN A 134 3.72 7.07 17.56
N ALA A 135 3.86 6.33 18.68
CA ALA A 135 5.07 5.57 18.99
C ALA A 135 5.34 4.43 17.98
N TYR A 136 4.29 3.77 17.45
CA TYR A 136 4.42 2.80 16.35
C TYR A 136 4.86 3.48 15.05
N LEU A 137 4.29 4.64 14.71
CA LEU A 137 4.71 5.41 13.54
C LEU A 137 6.15 5.90 13.64
N ALA A 138 6.58 6.31 14.82
CA ALA A 138 7.97 6.70 15.09
C ALA A 138 8.93 5.52 14.84
N ALA A 139 8.54 4.29 15.21
CA ALA A 139 9.32 3.08 14.91
C ALA A 139 9.46 2.80 13.41
N CYS A 140 8.58 3.35 12.55
CA CYS A 140 8.72 3.29 11.10
C CYS A 140 9.62 4.40 10.51
N SER A 141 10.19 5.27 11.34
CA SER A 141 11.09 6.34 10.92
C SER A 141 12.55 5.96 11.19
N PRO A 142 13.47 6.20 10.24
CA PRO A 142 14.90 6.05 10.51
C PRO A 142 15.41 7.07 11.54
N HIS A 143 14.71 8.19 11.71
CA HIS A 143 15.01 9.23 12.69
C HIS A 143 13.73 9.55 13.47
N PRO A 144 13.44 8.81 14.56
CA PRO A 144 12.25 9.05 15.36
C PRO A 144 12.41 10.34 16.18
N GLU A 145 11.45 11.26 16.05
CA GLU A 145 11.40 12.51 16.84
C GLU A 145 10.75 12.31 18.22
N VAL A 146 10.06 11.19 18.41
CA VAL A 146 9.39 10.80 19.66
C VAL A 146 9.83 9.38 20.05
N PRO A 147 9.70 8.97 21.33
CA PRO A 147 10.04 7.62 21.75
C PRO A 147 9.28 6.55 20.95
N THR A 148 10.01 5.50 20.54
CA THR A 148 9.44 4.35 19.82
C THR A 148 8.96 3.27 20.78
N ASP A 149 7.93 2.53 20.39
CA ASP A 149 7.57 1.28 21.07
C ASP A 149 8.58 0.19 20.66
N LYS A 150 9.40 -0.27 21.60
CA LYS A 150 10.49 -1.22 21.31
C LYS A 150 9.98 -2.61 20.91
N ALA A 151 8.85 -3.05 21.44
CA ALA A 151 8.29 -4.35 21.07
C ALA A 151 7.79 -4.32 19.62
N PHE A 152 7.12 -3.22 19.24
CA PHE A 152 6.69 -2.99 17.87
C PHE A 152 7.87 -2.83 16.91
N GLU A 153 8.89 -2.05 17.29
CA GLU A 153 10.09 -1.81 16.47
C GLU A 153 10.82 -3.12 16.13
N ILE A 154 11.02 -4.00 17.12
CA ILE A 154 11.67 -5.30 16.91
C ILE A 154 10.86 -6.17 15.93
N ALA A 155 9.54 -6.27 16.13
CA ALA A 155 8.68 -7.03 15.25
C ALA A 155 8.64 -6.44 13.82
N LEU A 156 8.64 -5.11 13.70
CA LEU A 156 8.67 -4.41 12.41
C LEU A 156 9.95 -4.69 11.63
N LEU A 157 11.11 -4.62 12.30
CA LEU A 157 12.41 -4.87 11.67
C LEU A 157 12.56 -6.32 11.17
N GLY A 158 11.87 -7.27 11.82
CA GLY A 158 11.80 -8.66 11.36
C GLY A 158 10.92 -8.88 10.12
N CYS A 159 10.11 -7.90 9.72
CA CYS A 159 9.25 -8.01 8.54
C CYS A 159 10.02 -7.74 7.24
N ALA A 160 9.50 -8.24 6.11
CA ALA A 160 9.98 -7.85 4.79
C ALA A 160 9.81 -6.33 4.55
N LEU A 161 10.71 -5.73 3.77
CA LEU A 161 10.72 -4.28 3.52
C LEU A 161 9.40 -3.77 2.93
N ASP A 162 8.76 -4.55 2.07
CA ASP A 162 7.45 -4.20 1.51
C ASP A 162 6.35 -4.15 2.57
N ASP A 163 6.41 -5.03 3.57
CA ASP A 163 5.46 -5.01 4.69
C ASP A 163 5.70 -3.80 5.57
N GLN A 164 6.95 -3.45 5.88
CA GLN A 164 7.27 -2.26 6.68
C GLN A 164 6.66 -0.99 6.06
N LYS A 165 6.74 -0.85 4.73
CA LYS A 165 6.10 0.26 3.99
C LYS A 165 4.57 0.22 4.10
N LYS A 166 3.96 -0.95 3.89
CA LYS A 166 2.50 -1.14 3.99
C LYS A 166 1.97 -0.88 5.41
N ILE A 167 2.67 -1.36 6.42
CA ILE A 167 2.37 -1.15 7.84
C ILE A 167 2.43 0.35 8.17
N LYS A 168 3.46 1.07 7.73
CA LYS A 168 3.55 2.53 7.91
C LYS A 168 2.35 3.25 7.30
N LYS A 169 1.93 2.88 6.08
CA LYS A 169 0.75 3.45 5.41
C LYS A 169 -0.54 3.15 6.20
N ARG A 170 -0.71 1.90 6.66
CA ARG A 170 -1.84 1.48 7.50
C ARG A 170 -1.92 2.28 8.81
N LEU A 171 -0.79 2.48 9.49
CA LEU A 171 -0.73 3.26 10.72
C LEU A 171 -1.05 4.74 10.53
N HIS A 172 -0.63 5.36 9.42
CA HIS A 172 -1.03 6.74 9.10
C HIS A 172 -2.54 6.84 8.91
N GLY A 173 -3.13 5.92 8.15
CA GLY A 173 -4.58 5.86 7.95
C GLY A 173 -5.32 5.67 9.28
N LEU A 174 -4.83 4.78 10.14
CA LEU A 174 -5.39 4.56 11.47
C LEU A 174 -5.30 5.81 12.33
N LEU A 175 -4.13 6.47 12.44
CA LEU A 175 -3.97 7.69 13.24
C LEU A 175 -4.92 8.80 12.78
N ASN A 176 -5.03 9.03 11.46
CA ASN A 176 -5.95 10.00 10.89
C ASN A 176 -7.41 9.70 11.32
N TYR A 177 -7.83 8.44 11.28
CA TYR A 177 -9.14 8.02 11.74
C TYR A 177 -9.31 8.28 13.26
N LEU A 178 -8.32 7.91 14.08
CA LEU A 178 -8.38 8.15 15.53
C LEU A 178 -8.47 9.65 15.86
N GLU A 179 -7.85 10.53 15.07
CA GLU A 179 -7.92 11.98 15.22
C GLU A 179 -9.27 12.57 14.75
N GLN A 180 -9.83 12.04 13.67
CA GLN A 180 -11.13 12.45 13.13
C GLN A 180 -12.32 12.02 14.01
N ASP A 181 -12.28 10.82 14.61
CA ASP A 181 -13.31 10.38 15.57
C ASP A 181 -13.29 11.18 16.89
N GLY A 182 -12.26 12.01 17.11
CA GLY A 182 -12.28 13.06 18.13
C GLY A 182 -13.19 14.25 17.81
N LYS A 183 -13.78 14.29 16.61
CA LYS A 183 -14.64 15.38 16.10
C LYS A 183 -16.07 14.97 15.80
N ILE A 184 -16.48 13.73 16.09
CA ILE A 184 -17.92 13.38 16.11
C ILE A 184 -18.52 14.03 17.35
N VAL A 185 -18.94 15.28 17.22
CA VAL A 185 -19.90 15.91 18.13
C VAL A 185 -21.15 15.02 18.06
N PRO A 186 -21.61 14.42 19.17
CA PRO A 186 -22.88 13.74 19.16
C PRO A 186 -23.93 14.76 18.75
N LEU A 187 -24.74 14.42 17.74
CA LEU A 187 -26.00 15.12 17.51
C LEU A 187 -26.76 15.03 18.83
N SER A 188 -26.76 16.13 19.58
CA SER A 188 -27.68 16.34 20.68
C SER A 188 -29.08 16.37 20.09
N ASP A 189 -29.94 15.49 20.62
CA ASP A 189 -31.37 15.37 20.30
C ASP A 189 -32.11 16.71 20.22
#